data_AF-A0A957KHF4-F1
#
_entry.id   AF-A0A957KHF4-F1
#
_cell.length_a   1.000
_cell.length_b   1.000
_cell.length_c   1.000
_cell.angle_alpha   90.00
_cell.angle_beta   90.00
_cell.angle_gamma   90.00
#
_symmetry.space_group_name_H-M   'P 1'
#
loop_
_entity.id
_entity.type
_entity.pdbx_description
1 polymer ?
#
loop_
_entity_poly.entity_id
_entity_poly.type
_entity_poly.pdbx_seq_one_letter_code
_entity_poly.pdbx_strand_id
1 'polypeptide(L)' 'MQNWCAQQNVPLGEVLTVGQVWALSRLWYGDRMQPSFSGRTIDEAHRIFASLGLTSVFWRFT' A
#
# COMPACT_ATOMS: atom_id res chain seq x y z
N MET A 1 11.36 -15.28 -1.59
CA MET A 1 9.96 -14.95 -1.23
C MET A 1 8.99 -16.02 -1.72
N GLN A 2 8.84 -16.23 -3.02
CA GLN A 2 7.89 -17.23 -3.59
C GLN A 2 8.03 -18.64 -2.97
N ASN A 3 9.24 -19.19 -2.94
CA ASN A 3 9.49 -20.53 -2.37
C ASN A 3 9.13 -20.62 -0.89
N TRP A 4 9.38 -19.56 -0.13
CA TRP A 4 9.03 -19.50 1.29
C TRP A 4 7.50 -19.45 1.46
N CYS A 5 6.80 -18.60 0.71
CA CYS A 5 5.33 -18.53 0.74
C CYS A 5 4.69 -19.89 0.41
N ALA A 6 5.21 -20.59 -0.60
CA ALA A 6 4.75 -21.92 -0.97
C ALA A 6 4.96 -22.95 0.17
N GLN A 7 6.12 -22.93 0.83
CA GLN A 7 6.41 -23.83 1.96
C GLN A 7 5.54 -23.55 3.18
N GLN A 8 5.21 -22.28 3.43
CA GLN A 8 4.41 -21.87 4.58
C GLN A 8 2.90 -21.88 4.31
N ASN A 9 2.46 -22.23 3.09
CA ASN A 9 1.07 -22.16 2.65
C ASN A 9 0.42 -20.79 2.92
N VAL A 10 1.17 -19.71 2.67
CA VAL A 10 0.67 -18.32 2.80
C VAL A 10 0.59 -17.66 1.42
N PRO A 11 -0.43 -16.82 1.16
CA PRO A 11 -0.51 -16.05 -0.09
C PRO A 11 0.70 -15.15 -0.28
N LEU A 12 1.20 -15.06 -1.50
CA LEU A 12 2.18 -14.04 -1.86
C LEU A 12 1.49 -12.67 -1.93
N GLY A 13 2.02 -11.68 -1.23
CA GLY A 13 1.57 -10.30 -1.35
C GLY A 13 2.04 -9.62 -2.64
N GLU A 14 1.66 -8.37 -2.83
CA GLU A 14 2.15 -7.55 -3.95
C GLU A 14 3.61 -7.13 -3.76
N VAL A 15 4.35 -7.08 -4.86
CA VAL A 15 5.75 -6.62 -4.89
C VAL A 15 5.79 -5.21 -5.44
N LEU A 16 6.39 -4.30 -4.67
CA LEU A 16 6.62 -2.93 -5.08
C LEU A 16 8.06 -2.74 -5.54
N THR A 17 8.26 -1.92 -6.56
CA THR A 17 9.58 -1.33 -6.83
C THR A 17 9.98 -0.38 -5.68
N VAL A 18 11.28 -0.12 -5.53
CA VAL A 18 11.78 0.86 -4.55
C VAL A 18 11.18 2.25 -4.78
N GLY A 19 10.96 2.64 -6.04
CA GLY A 19 10.30 3.91 -6.37
C GLY A 19 8.84 3.96 -5.90
N GLN A 20 8.09 2.88 -6.10
CA GLN A 20 6.70 2.78 -5.65
C GLN A 20 6.59 2.81 -4.13
N VAL A 21 7.42 2.05 -3.40
CA VAL A 21 7.37 2.07 -1.93
C VAL A 21 7.74 3.45 -1.39
N TRP A 22 8.75 4.13 -1.97
CA TRP A 22 9.10 5.49 -1.56
C TRP A 22 7.98 6.49 -1.82
N ALA A 23 7.35 6.43 -2.99
CA ALA A 23 6.23 7.31 -3.32
C ALA A 23 5.02 7.05 -2.39
N LEU A 24 4.72 5.79 -2.10
CA LEU A 24 3.68 5.40 -1.15
C LEU A 24 3.99 5.93 0.25
N SER A 25 5.21 5.73 0.77
CA SER A 25 5.59 6.21 2.10
C SER A 25 5.42 7.71 2.25
N ARG A 26 5.77 8.51 1.23
CA ARG A 26 5.59 9.97 1.26
C ARG A 26 4.11 10.36 1.30
N LEU A 27 3.27 9.73 0.47
CA LEU A 27 1.82 10.04 0.46
C LEU A 27 1.11 9.55 1.72
N TRP A 28 1.58 8.46 2.30
CA TRP A 28 0.97 7.82 3.46
C TRP A 28 1.34 8.49 4.78
N TYR A 29 2.60 8.93 4.93
CA TYR A 29 3.12 9.48 6.19
C TYR A 29 3.40 10.99 6.14
N GLY A 30 3.30 11.65 4.98
CA GLY A 30 3.70 13.05 4.81
C GLY A 30 2.97 14.04 5.72
N ASP A 31 1.75 13.72 6.14
CA ASP A 31 0.91 14.52 7.04
C ASP A 31 0.85 13.95 8.47
N ARG A 32 1.55 12.85 8.75
CA ARG A 32 1.39 12.07 10.00
C ARG A 32 1.68 12.85 11.28
N MET A 33 2.51 13.90 11.17
CA MET A 33 2.91 14.77 12.28
C MET A 33 2.06 16.04 12.39
N GLN A 34 1.11 16.26 11.48
CA GLN A 34 0.21 17.40 11.56
C GLN A 34 -0.85 17.16 12.64
N PRO A 35 -1.19 18.18 13.46
CA PRO A 35 -2.25 18.05 14.47
C PRO A 35 -3.62 17.67 13.88
N SER A 36 -3.84 17.99 12.61
CA SER A 36 -5.04 17.66 11.85
C SER A 36 -5.08 16.22 11.32
N PHE A 37 -4.05 15.42 11.54
CA PHE A 37 -4.01 14.04 11.02
C PHE A 37 -5.08 13.15 11.66
N SER A 38 -5.89 12.51 10.82
CA SER A 38 -6.99 11.62 11.25
C SER A 38 -6.93 10.20 10.68
N GLY A 39 -5.78 9.77 10.15
CA GLY A 39 -5.73 8.54 9.35
C GLY A 39 -6.33 8.73 7.97
N ARG A 40 -6.43 7.65 7.19
CA ARG A 40 -7.02 7.68 5.84
C ARG A 40 -8.29 6.84 5.78
N THR A 41 -9.32 7.37 5.13
CA THR A 41 -10.52 6.60 4.77
C THR A 41 -10.19 5.55 3.71
N ILE A 42 -11.10 4.60 3.49
CA ILE A 42 -10.97 3.58 2.43
C ILE A 42 -10.83 4.28 1.06
N ASP A 43 -11.69 5.27 0.78
CA ASP A 43 -11.66 6.03 -0.47
C ASP A 43 -10.36 6.83 -0.64
N GLU A 44 -9.79 7.36 0.44
CA GLU A 44 -8.49 8.04 0.41
C GLU A 44 -7.35 7.06 0.14
N ALA A 45 -7.37 5.90 0.80
CA ALA A 45 -6.38 4.85 0.58
C ALA A 45 -6.40 4.38 -0.89
N HIS A 46 -7.58 4.07 -1.44
CA HIS A 46 -7.72 3.65 -2.83
C HIS A 46 -7.26 4.73 -3.82
N ARG A 47 -7.54 6.01 -3.56
CA ARG A 47 -7.03 7.12 -4.38
C ARG A 47 -5.50 7.20 -4.38
N ILE A 48 -4.87 7.03 -3.21
CA ILE A 48 -3.41 6.99 -3.10
C ILE A 48 -2.85 5.82 -3.92
N PHE A 49 -3.39 4.62 -3.76
CA PHE A 49 -2.93 3.43 -4.49
C PHE A 49 -3.08 3.60 -6.00
N ALA A 50 -4.25 4.06 -6.47
CA ALA A 50 -4.50 4.32 -7.87
C ALA A 50 -3.52 5.34 -8.46
N SER A 51 -3.18 6.41 -7.73
CA SER A 51 -2.22 7.42 -8.17
C SER A 51 -0.79 6.87 -8.38
N LEU A 52 -0.47 5.74 -7.75
CA LEU A 52 0.83 5.06 -7.83
C LEU A 52 0.83 3.84 -8.77
N GLY A 53 -0.28 3.61 -9.49
CA GLY A 53 -0.47 2.43 -10.35
C GLY A 53 -0.68 1.12 -9.58
N LEU A 54 -1.00 1.20 -8.28
CA LEU A 54 -1.24 0.05 -7.40
C LEU A 54 -2.71 -0.38 -7.52
N THR A 55 -3.07 -1.01 -8.63
CA THR A 55 -4.47 -1.22 -9.03
C THR A 55 -4.95 -2.68 -8.99
N SER A 56 -4.09 -3.63 -8.59
CA SER A 56 -4.45 -5.05 -8.48
C SER A 56 -5.49 -5.30 -7.38
N VAL A 57 -6.06 -6.51 -7.35
CA VAL A 57 -7.08 -6.89 -6.35
C VAL A 57 -6.58 -6.79 -4.91
N PHE A 58 -5.27 -6.95 -4.68
CA PHE A 58 -4.65 -6.79 -3.36
C PHE A 58 -4.90 -5.41 -2.75
N TRP A 59 -5.00 -4.37 -3.58
CA TRP A 59 -5.16 -2.97 -3.15
C TRP A 59 -6.63 -2.55 -3.01
N ARG A 60 -7.58 -3.47 -3.19
CA ARG A 60 -9.02 -3.21 -3.10
C ARG A 60 -9.59 -3.93 -1.87
N PHE A 61 -10.22 -3.16 -0.98
CA PHE A 61 -10.85 -3.67 0.23
C PHE A 61 -12.09 -2.83 0.58
N THR A 62 -13.00 -3.42 1.34
CA THR A 62 -14.27 -2.83 1.79
C THR A 62 -14.35 -2.78 3.30
#